data_AF-A0A2D7L4Y9-F1
#
_entry.id   AF-A0A2D7L4Y9-F1
#
_cell.length_a   1.000
_cell.length_b   1.000
_cell.length_c   1.000
_cell.angle_alpha   90.00
_cell.angle_beta   90.00
_cell.angle_gamma   90.00
#
_symmetry.space_group_name_H-M   'P 1'
#
loop_
_entity.id
_entity.type
_entity.pdbx_description
1 polymer ?
#
loop_
_entity_poly.entity_id
_entity_poly.type
_entity_poly.pdbx_seq_one_letter_code
_entity_poly.pdbx_strand_id
1 'polypeptide(L)'
;HWTPKNEINLIEKGKFYGNLMGYHKDLTEANITSPMIWMHNDFDRSPAEQLWVNSDKWGGLGGQLINLSYGTGHVYVIMEEKVNGRAQGGVVRIPDFDFPTGVMRGRFHPSDGQLYACGLFGWAGNKTRPGGFYRLKHTGKPVHIPIAINALKDGVSLTFMHELDPETAADPESYLVKRWNYKRTRNYGSRDYKADGSQGRDIAKVSNVKMSKDKKSIFLKIADMKPTMQMQIEYKIDTADGEYLSHRIQNTIHAIGNNGPFAKK
;
A
#
# COMPACT_ATOMS: atom_id res chain seq x y z
N HIS A 1 21.23 -1.35 -12.17
CA HIS A 1 19.99 -1.23 -11.37
C HIS A 1 19.66 -2.59 -10.79
N TRP A 2 19.85 -2.78 -9.48
CA TRP A 2 19.64 -4.07 -8.80
C TRP A 2 18.48 -3.99 -7.80
N THR A 3 17.46 -3.18 -8.10
CA THR A 3 16.28 -3.02 -7.27
C THR A 3 15.18 -3.96 -7.79
N PRO A 4 14.68 -4.90 -6.98
CA PRO A 4 13.73 -5.91 -7.46
C PRO A 4 12.38 -5.34 -7.92
N LYS A 5 11.84 -4.36 -7.18
CA LYS A 5 10.58 -3.63 -7.43
C LYS A 5 10.65 -2.25 -6.78
N ASN A 6 9.56 -1.47 -6.86
CA ASN A 6 9.49 -0.21 -6.15
C ASN A 6 9.50 -0.46 -4.64
N GLU A 7 10.09 0.49 -3.92
CA GLU A 7 10.35 0.43 -2.49
C GLU A 7 9.82 1.70 -1.83
N ILE A 8 9.06 1.55 -0.73
CA ILE A 8 8.82 2.62 0.23
C ILE A 8 9.72 2.34 1.43
N ASN A 9 10.71 3.19 1.64
CA ASN A 9 11.73 3.03 2.67
C ASN A 9 11.45 3.97 3.85
N LEU A 10 11.41 3.44 5.06
CA LEU A 10 11.50 4.26 6.27
C LEU A 10 12.97 4.58 6.51
N ILE A 11 13.34 5.86 6.41
CA ILE A 11 14.74 6.30 6.50
C ILE A 11 15.16 6.46 7.97
N GLU A 12 16.18 5.72 8.35
CA GLU A 12 16.76 5.73 9.69
C GLU A 12 18.26 6.00 9.61
N LYS A 13 18.78 6.79 10.56
CA LYS A 13 20.19 7.16 10.60
C LYS A 13 21.06 5.90 10.67
N GLY A 14 22.07 5.83 9.80
CA GLY A 14 23.05 4.73 9.77
C GLY A 14 22.63 3.51 8.94
N LYS A 15 21.43 3.49 8.37
CA LYS A 15 20.98 2.38 7.50
C LYS A 15 21.31 2.63 6.03
N PHE A 16 21.47 1.54 5.28
CA PHE A 16 21.78 1.55 3.85
C PHE A 16 20.60 1.04 3.02
N TYR A 17 20.26 1.76 1.95
CA TYR A 17 19.06 1.51 1.13
C TYR A 17 19.39 1.19 -0.34
N GLY A 18 20.55 0.58 -0.59
CA GLY A 18 20.79 -0.14 -1.84
C GLY A 18 21.33 0.65 -3.03
N ASN A 19 21.77 1.91 -2.86
CA ASN A 19 22.57 2.58 -3.89
C ASN A 19 24.01 2.06 -3.89
N LEU A 20 24.19 0.84 -4.39
CA LEU A 20 25.49 0.14 -4.45
C LEU A 20 26.52 0.81 -5.37
N MET A 21 26.06 1.72 -6.24
CA MET A 21 26.92 2.55 -7.09
C MET A 21 27.28 3.89 -6.41
N GLY A 22 26.84 4.10 -5.17
CA GLY A 22 27.10 5.31 -4.40
C GLY A 22 28.49 5.33 -3.80
N TYR A 23 28.84 6.48 -3.20
CA TYR A 23 30.14 6.66 -2.55
C TYR A 23 30.13 6.08 -1.12
N HIS A 24 30.26 4.77 -1.02
CA HIS A 24 30.40 4.04 0.24
C HIS A 24 31.53 3.01 0.15
N LYS A 25 32.17 2.72 1.29
CA LYS A 25 33.15 1.64 1.40
C LYS A 25 32.50 0.45 2.10
N ASP A 26 32.83 -0.76 1.67
CA ASP A 26 32.52 -2.02 2.34
C ASP A 26 31.03 -2.41 2.50
N LEU A 27 30.09 -1.66 1.91
CA LEU A 27 28.68 -2.04 1.88
C LEU A 27 28.36 -2.94 0.68
N THR A 28 27.67 -4.03 0.96
CA THR A 28 27.23 -5.04 -0.01
C THR A 28 25.72 -5.18 0.00
N GLU A 29 25.17 -6.07 -0.85
CA GLU A 29 23.75 -6.41 -0.84
C GLU A 29 23.25 -6.89 0.54
N ALA A 30 24.11 -7.53 1.33
CA ALA A 30 23.78 -8.01 2.68
C ALA A 30 23.49 -6.86 3.67
N ASN A 31 23.96 -5.65 3.38
CA ASN A 31 23.74 -4.48 4.22
C ASN A 31 22.48 -3.70 3.84
N ILE A 32 21.79 -4.08 2.76
CA ILE A 32 20.59 -3.39 2.29
C ILE A 32 19.46 -3.62 3.28
N THR A 33 18.98 -2.53 3.86
CA THR A 33 17.78 -2.50 4.68
C THR A 33 16.57 -2.80 3.82
N SER A 34 15.74 -3.74 4.27
CA SER A 34 14.48 -4.04 3.58
C SER A 34 13.54 -2.83 3.65
N PRO A 35 12.78 -2.55 2.58
CA PRO A 35 11.81 -1.46 2.58
C PRO A 35 10.68 -1.75 3.56
N MET A 36 9.98 -0.70 4.00
CA MET A 36 8.73 -0.86 4.73
C MET A 36 7.69 -1.57 3.85
N ILE A 37 7.58 -1.16 2.58
CA ILE A 37 6.64 -1.73 1.62
C ILE A 37 7.35 -1.96 0.28
N TRP A 38 7.24 -3.17 -0.25
CA TRP A 38 7.43 -3.43 -1.67
C TRP A 38 6.14 -3.12 -2.42
N MET A 39 6.28 -2.42 -3.53
CA MET A 39 5.15 -2.09 -4.41
C MET A 39 5.44 -2.60 -5.81
N HIS A 40 4.58 -3.48 -6.30
CA HIS A 40 4.73 -4.10 -7.60
C HIS A 40 4.44 -3.09 -8.72
N ASN A 41 5.14 -3.22 -9.85
CA ASN A 41 5.06 -2.27 -10.95
C ASN A 41 3.75 -2.34 -11.75
N ASP A 42 2.94 -3.40 -11.58
CA ASP A 42 1.56 -3.47 -12.08
C ASP A 42 0.56 -2.68 -11.21
N PHE A 43 0.98 -2.27 -10.01
CA PHE A 43 0.19 -1.51 -9.05
C PHE A 43 0.51 -0.03 -9.18
N ASP A 44 1.80 0.29 -9.20
CA ASP A 44 2.33 1.59 -9.57
C ASP A 44 3.62 1.41 -10.38
N ARG A 45 3.60 1.80 -11.65
CA ARG A 45 4.76 1.62 -12.53
C ARG A 45 5.87 2.63 -12.27
N SER A 46 5.55 3.80 -11.70
CA SER A 46 6.51 4.88 -11.46
C SER A 46 6.01 5.75 -10.32
N PRO A 47 6.27 5.33 -9.07
CA PRO A 47 5.98 6.13 -7.89
C PRO A 47 6.76 7.44 -7.95
N ALA A 48 6.22 8.48 -7.32
CA ALA A 48 6.81 9.80 -7.32
C ALA A 48 7.03 10.33 -5.90
N GLU A 49 6.27 11.32 -5.45
CA GLU A 49 6.47 11.98 -4.17
C GLU A 49 5.54 11.43 -3.09
N GLN A 50 6.08 11.29 -1.88
CA GLN A 50 5.33 10.94 -0.69
C GLN A 50 5.09 12.19 0.16
N LEU A 51 3.88 12.33 0.70
CA LEU A 51 3.45 13.51 1.45
C LEU A 51 2.60 13.08 2.64
N TRP A 52 2.81 13.68 3.80
CA TRP A 52 1.88 13.55 4.91
C TRP A 52 0.65 14.41 4.66
N VAL A 53 -0.54 13.85 4.87
CA VAL A 53 -1.79 14.62 4.85
C VAL A 53 -1.81 15.53 6.07
N ASN A 54 -1.38 16.78 5.90
CA ASN A 54 -1.34 17.80 6.94
C ASN A 54 -2.62 18.65 6.93
N SER A 55 -3.78 18.00 7.05
CA SER A 55 -5.09 18.65 6.96
C SER A 55 -6.18 17.75 7.57
N ASP A 56 -7.10 18.35 8.32
CA ASP A 56 -8.33 17.70 8.82
C ASP A 56 -9.46 17.71 7.77
N LYS A 57 -9.32 18.50 6.70
CA LYS A 57 -10.32 18.64 5.62
C LYS A 57 -10.28 17.51 4.59
N TRP A 58 -9.61 16.40 4.90
CA TRP A 58 -9.36 15.27 3.99
C TRP A 58 -10.17 14.04 4.35
N GLY A 59 -11.39 14.25 4.86
CA GLY A 59 -12.35 13.18 5.13
C GLY A 59 -11.83 12.13 6.12
N GLY A 60 -11.00 12.51 7.09
CA GLY A 60 -10.43 11.57 8.06
C GLY A 60 -9.08 10.95 7.68
N LEU A 61 -8.48 11.34 6.54
CA LEU A 61 -7.12 10.94 6.16
C LEU A 61 -6.02 11.79 6.81
N GLY A 62 -6.35 12.72 7.71
CA GLY A 62 -5.35 13.54 8.42
C GLY A 62 -4.29 12.66 9.10
N GLY A 63 -3.02 12.99 8.87
CA GLY A 63 -1.88 12.23 9.40
C GLY A 63 -1.51 10.97 8.62
N GLN A 64 -2.28 10.55 7.61
CA GLN A 64 -1.89 9.45 6.72
C GLN A 64 -0.77 9.89 5.78
N LEU A 65 0.10 8.95 5.41
CA LEU A 65 1.08 9.15 4.35
C LEU A 65 0.42 8.82 3.00
N ILE A 66 0.53 9.72 2.02
CA ILE A 66 0.11 9.47 0.64
C ILE A 66 1.30 9.38 -0.30
N ASN A 67 1.13 8.63 -1.39
CA ASN A 67 2.11 8.51 -2.47
C ASN A 67 1.47 8.91 -3.81
N LEU A 68 2.10 9.86 -4.50
CA LEU A 68 1.71 10.28 -5.85
C LEU A 68 2.38 9.38 -6.88
N SER A 69 1.73 9.16 -8.02
CA SER A 69 2.32 8.40 -9.12
C SER A 69 2.44 9.20 -10.39
N TYR A 70 3.67 9.25 -10.91
CA TYR A 70 3.92 9.69 -12.28
C TYR A 70 3.38 8.66 -13.28
N GLY A 71 3.53 7.39 -12.97
CA GLY A 71 3.23 6.30 -13.89
C GLY A 71 1.75 6.15 -14.21
N THR A 72 0.91 6.26 -13.19
CA THR A 72 -0.52 5.98 -13.27
C THR A 72 -1.39 7.22 -13.07
N GLY A 73 -0.85 8.32 -12.54
CA GLY A 73 -1.66 9.47 -12.12
C GLY A 73 -2.55 9.17 -10.92
N HIS A 74 -2.36 8.04 -10.24
CA HIS A 74 -3.10 7.71 -9.03
C HIS A 74 -2.52 8.43 -7.81
N VAL A 75 -3.31 8.45 -6.74
CA VAL A 75 -2.87 8.74 -5.37
C VAL A 75 -3.13 7.51 -4.53
N TYR A 76 -2.16 7.14 -3.70
CA TYR A 76 -2.26 6.00 -2.80
C TYR A 76 -2.16 6.44 -1.36
N VAL A 77 -2.87 5.77 -0.46
CA VAL A 77 -2.70 5.85 0.99
C VAL A 77 -1.77 4.72 1.43
N ILE A 78 -0.81 5.06 2.28
CA ILE A 78 0.13 4.14 2.90
C ILE A 78 -0.34 3.87 4.33
N MET A 79 -0.65 2.60 4.61
CA MET A 79 -1.06 2.10 5.91
C MET A 79 0.18 1.53 6.62
N GLU A 80 0.73 2.27 7.57
CA GLU A 80 1.91 1.85 8.30
C GLU A 80 1.57 0.89 9.45
N GLU A 81 2.41 -0.12 9.62
CA GLU A 81 2.38 -1.05 10.72
C GLU A 81 3.78 -1.15 11.36
N LYS A 82 3.84 -1.09 12.70
CA LYS A 82 5.08 -1.35 13.45
C LYS A 82 4.93 -2.62 14.28
N VAL A 83 5.77 -3.61 13.99
CA VAL A 83 5.84 -4.89 14.73
C VAL A 83 7.23 -5.05 15.31
N ASN A 84 7.33 -5.14 16.64
CA ASN A 84 8.62 -5.35 17.34
C ASN A 84 9.71 -4.36 16.90
N GLY A 85 9.34 -3.09 16.72
CA GLY A 85 10.26 -2.04 16.27
C GLY A 85 10.48 -1.97 14.75
N ARG A 86 10.06 -2.98 13.97
CA ARG A 86 10.20 -3.03 12.52
C ARG A 86 8.96 -2.48 11.81
N ALA A 87 9.18 -1.53 10.90
CA ALA A 87 8.12 -1.00 10.06
C ALA A 87 7.81 -1.95 8.90
N GLN A 88 6.52 -2.12 8.62
CA GLN A 88 5.94 -2.79 7.47
C GLN A 88 4.61 -2.11 7.13
N GLY A 89 3.85 -2.60 6.16
CA GLY A 89 2.56 -1.98 5.89
C GLY A 89 1.97 -2.34 4.55
N GLY A 90 0.92 -1.61 4.20
CA GLY A 90 0.19 -1.78 2.95
C GLY A 90 -0.07 -0.46 2.25
N VAL A 91 -0.47 -0.56 0.99
CA VAL A 91 -0.80 0.57 0.13
C VAL A 91 -2.10 0.28 -0.59
N VAL A 92 -2.99 1.28 -0.63
CA VAL A 92 -4.26 1.21 -1.34
C VAL A 92 -4.45 2.48 -2.17
N ARG A 93 -5.07 2.36 -3.34
CA ARG A 93 -5.39 3.51 -4.18
C ARG A 93 -6.60 4.26 -3.61
N ILE A 94 -6.55 5.60 -3.63
CA ILE A 94 -7.76 6.41 -3.45
C ILE A 94 -8.61 6.29 -4.72
N PRO A 95 -9.90 5.90 -4.63
CA PRO A 95 -10.74 5.58 -5.79
C PRO A 95 -11.24 6.84 -6.54
N ASP A 96 -12.03 6.60 -7.58
CA ASP A 96 -12.90 7.58 -8.28
C ASP A 96 -12.24 8.69 -9.10
N PHE A 97 -10.91 8.81 -9.03
CA PHE A 97 -10.19 9.76 -9.89
C PHE A 97 -8.82 9.24 -10.29
N ASP A 98 -8.34 9.80 -11.41
CA ASP A 98 -6.95 9.77 -11.84
C ASP A 98 -6.55 11.18 -12.23
N PHE A 99 -5.31 11.56 -11.93
CA PHE A 99 -4.73 12.72 -12.60
C PHE A 99 -4.54 12.45 -14.10
N PRO A 100 -4.84 13.43 -14.97
CA PRO A 100 -4.62 13.31 -16.42
C PRO A 100 -3.14 13.32 -16.86
N THR A 101 -2.22 13.70 -15.97
CA THR A 101 -0.76 13.71 -16.18
C THR A 101 -0.08 12.76 -15.20
N GLY A 102 1.17 12.41 -15.45
CA GLY A 102 2.02 11.87 -14.39
C GLY A 102 2.31 12.94 -13.35
N VAL A 103 1.67 12.85 -12.18
CA VAL A 103 1.86 13.82 -11.09
C VAL A 103 3.05 13.40 -10.25
N MET A 104 3.98 14.34 -10.05
CA MET A 104 5.22 14.05 -9.35
C MET A 104 5.56 15.01 -8.23
N ARG A 105 4.86 16.14 -8.10
CA ARG A 105 5.05 17.08 -6.99
C ARG A 105 3.70 17.53 -6.44
N GLY A 106 3.58 17.62 -5.13
CA GLY A 106 2.40 18.11 -4.45
C GLY A 106 2.70 18.87 -3.16
N ARG A 107 1.89 19.87 -2.82
CA ARG A 107 1.98 20.63 -1.58
C ARG A 107 0.59 20.86 -1.00
N PHE A 108 0.45 20.68 0.30
CA PHE A 108 -0.74 21.10 1.02
C PHE A 108 -0.69 22.62 1.20
N HIS A 109 -1.75 23.30 0.77
CA HIS A 109 -1.84 24.75 0.89
C HIS A 109 -2.21 25.14 2.33
N PRO A 110 -1.48 26.06 2.98
CA PRO A 110 -1.62 26.32 4.42
C PRO A 110 -2.97 26.91 4.81
N SER A 111 -3.62 27.69 3.93
CA SER A 111 -4.91 28.33 4.24
C SER A 111 -6.13 27.43 4.02
N ASP A 112 -6.21 26.71 2.88
CA ASP A 112 -7.39 25.91 2.54
C ASP A 112 -7.23 24.42 2.89
N GLY A 113 -6.01 23.97 3.22
CA GLY A 113 -5.70 22.60 3.61
C GLY A 113 -5.83 21.58 2.48
N GLN A 114 -5.84 22.01 1.20
CA GLN A 114 -5.99 21.12 0.05
C GLN A 114 -4.66 20.81 -0.61
N LEU A 115 -4.58 19.68 -1.32
CA LEU A 115 -3.38 19.29 -2.06
C LEU A 115 -3.38 19.97 -3.42
N TYR A 116 -2.36 20.77 -3.67
CA TYR A 116 -2.05 21.28 -5.00
C TYR A 116 -0.91 20.46 -5.59
N ALA A 117 -1.11 19.92 -6.77
CA ALA A 117 -0.16 19.01 -7.39
C ALA A 117 0.12 19.39 -8.85
N CYS A 118 1.37 19.21 -9.28
CA CYS A 118 1.76 19.40 -10.66
C CYS A 118 2.34 18.12 -11.26
N GLY A 119 2.09 17.99 -12.55
CA GLY A 119 2.49 16.85 -13.34
C GLY A 119 2.77 17.23 -14.78
N LEU A 120 3.48 16.33 -15.47
CA LEU A 120 3.76 16.43 -16.88
C LEU A 120 3.80 15.04 -17.49
N PHE A 121 3.92 14.97 -18.81
CA PHE A 121 4.31 13.76 -19.52
C PHE A 121 5.60 14.03 -20.28
N GLY A 122 6.71 13.45 -19.82
CA GLY A 122 8.04 13.63 -20.43
C GLY A 122 8.75 12.32 -20.76
N TRP A 123 8.18 11.19 -20.34
CA TRP A 123 8.75 9.84 -20.44
C TRP A 123 7.61 8.82 -20.58
N ALA A 124 7.90 7.52 -20.50
CA ALA A 124 6.86 6.50 -20.49
C ALA A 124 5.91 6.62 -19.28
N GLY A 125 4.60 6.65 -19.52
CA GLY A 125 3.55 6.75 -18.49
C GLY A 125 2.17 6.51 -19.08
N ASN A 126 1.18 6.21 -18.24
CA ASN A 126 -0.21 5.95 -18.69
C ASN A 126 -1.01 7.24 -18.90
N LYS A 127 -0.47 8.38 -18.44
CA LYS A 127 -1.14 9.68 -18.41
C LYS A 127 -0.35 10.68 -19.25
N THR A 128 -0.87 10.97 -20.45
CA THR A 128 -0.10 11.57 -21.54
C THR A 128 -0.36 13.05 -21.77
N ARG A 129 -1.18 13.71 -20.93
CA ARG A 129 -1.33 15.17 -21.05
C ARG A 129 0.03 15.86 -20.83
N PRO A 130 0.39 16.89 -21.61
CA PRO A 130 1.74 17.47 -21.57
C PRO A 130 2.12 18.05 -20.21
N GLY A 131 1.16 18.64 -19.51
CA GLY A 131 1.36 19.32 -18.24
C GLY A 131 0.03 19.58 -17.54
N GLY A 132 0.08 19.78 -16.23
CA GLY A 132 -1.10 20.07 -15.43
C GLY A 132 -0.77 20.59 -14.04
N PHE A 133 -1.65 21.47 -13.56
CA PHE A 133 -1.69 21.93 -12.19
C PHE A 133 -3.10 21.65 -11.66
N TYR A 134 -3.17 20.90 -10.56
CA TYR A 134 -4.41 20.35 -10.03
C TYR A 134 -4.57 20.73 -8.56
N ARG A 135 -5.81 20.90 -8.15
CA ARG A 135 -6.20 20.90 -6.74
C ARG A 135 -7.02 19.64 -6.47
N LEU A 136 -6.50 18.75 -5.64
CA LEU A 136 -7.23 17.61 -5.10
C LEU A 136 -7.83 18.03 -3.75
N LYS A 137 -9.15 17.87 -3.63
CA LYS A 137 -9.89 18.18 -2.41
C LYS A 137 -10.92 17.11 -2.08
N HIS A 138 -11.21 16.95 -0.80
CA HIS A 138 -12.36 16.17 -0.35
C HIS A 138 -13.66 16.85 -0.79
N THR A 139 -14.66 16.05 -1.15
CA THR A 139 -15.94 16.53 -1.69
C THR A 139 -17.05 16.61 -0.64
N GLY A 140 -16.78 16.19 0.59
CA GLY A 140 -17.79 15.99 1.64
C GLY A 140 -18.44 14.59 1.62
N LYS A 141 -18.22 13.79 0.56
CA LYS A 141 -18.69 12.40 0.49
C LYS A 141 -17.77 11.45 1.28
N PRO A 142 -18.27 10.34 1.83
CA PRO A 142 -17.43 9.30 2.43
C PRO A 142 -16.29 8.84 1.51
N VAL A 143 -15.17 8.42 2.11
CA VAL A 143 -14.01 7.87 1.38
C VAL A 143 -13.80 6.43 1.83
N HIS A 144 -14.36 5.49 1.08
CA HIS A 144 -14.39 4.08 1.46
C HIS A 144 -13.09 3.34 1.11
N ILE A 145 -12.08 3.50 1.97
CA ILE A 145 -10.80 2.79 1.86
C ILE A 145 -10.35 2.21 3.21
N PRO A 146 -9.51 1.16 3.20
CA PRO A 146 -8.78 0.75 4.38
C PRO A 146 -7.74 1.82 4.75
N ILE A 147 -7.57 2.02 6.06
CA ILE A 147 -6.67 2.99 6.68
C ILE A 147 -5.65 2.35 7.62
N ALA A 148 -5.81 1.06 7.93
CA ALA A 148 -4.80 0.27 8.63
C ALA A 148 -4.81 -1.19 8.17
N ILE A 149 -3.64 -1.82 8.23
CA ILE A 149 -3.44 -3.25 7.99
C ILE A 149 -2.54 -3.82 9.08
N ASN A 150 -2.85 -5.02 9.58
CA ASN A 150 -2.01 -5.71 10.54
C ASN A 150 -1.79 -7.18 10.16
N ALA A 151 -0.55 -7.62 10.19
CA ALA A 151 -0.20 -9.03 9.98
C ALA A 151 -0.19 -9.79 11.31
N LEU A 152 -1.14 -10.71 11.49
CA LEU A 152 -1.31 -11.50 12.71
C LEU A 152 -0.99 -12.98 12.46
N LYS A 153 -0.86 -13.74 13.54
CA LYS A 153 -0.45 -15.17 13.48
C LYS A 153 -1.34 -16.03 12.59
N ASP A 154 -2.64 -15.76 12.59
CA ASP A 154 -3.63 -16.60 11.89
C ASP A 154 -4.32 -15.84 10.74
N GLY A 155 -3.77 -14.69 10.30
CA GLY A 155 -4.40 -13.90 9.26
C GLY A 155 -3.93 -12.45 9.16
N VAL A 156 -4.70 -11.66 8.41
CA VAL A 156 -4.49 -10.22 8.24
C VAL A 156 -5.75 -9.47 8.68
N SER A 157 -5.60 -8.41 9.45
CA SER A 157 -6.71 -7.49 9.70
C SER A 157 -6.62 -6.25 8.84
N LEU A 158 -7.79 -5.75 8.41
CA LEU A 158 -7.96 -4.48 7.72
C LEU A 158 -8.91 -3.61 8.53
N THR A 159 -8.56 -2.35 8.75
CA THR A 159 -9.45 -1.33 9.33
C THR A 159 -9.83 -0.34 8.26
N PHE A 160 -11.12 -0.07 8.12
CA PHE A 160 -11.73 0.82 7.15
C PHE A 160 -12.16 2.12 7.81
N MET A 161 -12.20 3.18 7.01
CA MET A 161 -12.64 4.50 7.46
C MET A 161 -14.13 4.52 7.86
N HIS A 162 -14.94 3.72 7.17
CA HIS A 162 -16.39 3.66 7.32
C HIS A 162 -16.87 2.24 7.62
N GLU A 163 -18.09 2.13 8.11
CA GLU A 163 -18.73 0.84 8.40
C GLU A 163 -18.96 0.05 7.11
N LEU A 164 -18.78 -1.26 7.21
CA LEU A 164 -19.00 -2.20 6.13
C LEU A 164 -20.36 -2.88 6.26
N ASP A 165 -20.89 -3.33 5.12
CA ASP A 165 -22.01 -4.25 5.12
C ASP A 165 -21.58 -5.61 5.69
N PRO A 166 -22.24 -6.13 6.75
CA PRO A 166 -21.84 -7.38 7.37
C PRO A 166 -21.93 -8.61 6.47
N GLU A 167 -22.87 -8.62 5.51
CA GLU A 167 -23.14 -9.80 4.68
C GLU A 167 -21.99 -10.03 3.70
N THR A 168 -21.67 -9.01 2.91
CA THR A 168 -20.60 -9.09 1.91
C THR A 168 -19.21 -9.04 2.53
N ALA A 169 -19.01 -8.27 3.61
CA ALA A 169 -17.70 -8.15 4.24
C ALA A 169 -17.30 -9.38 5.05
N ALA A 170 -18.26 -10.16 5.56
CA ALA A 170 -17.98 -11.40 6.29
C ALA A 170 -17.85 -12.64 5.39
N ASP A 171 -18.14 -12.52 4.08
CA ASP A 171 -18.01 -13.61 3.12
C ASP A 171 -16.53 -13.82 2.72
N PRO A 172 -15.92 -14.99 2.99
CA PRO A 172 -14.56 -15.30 2.54
C PRO A 172 -14.34 -15.23 1.03
N GLU A 173 -15.38 -15.50 0.23
CA GLU A 173 -15.29 -15.49 -1.24
C GLU A 173 -15.23 -14.06 -1.81
N SER A 174 -15.54 -13.04 -1.00
CA SER A 174 -15.32 -11.63 -1.32
C SER A 174 -13.85 -11.24 -1.42
N TYR A 175 -12.91 -12.14 -1.06
CA TYR A 175 -11.49 -11.84 -0.92
C TYR A 175 -10.60 -12.81 -1.70
N LEU A 176 -9.68 -12.27 -2.50
CA LEU A 176 -8.62 -13.02 -3.16
C LEU A 176 -7.26 -12.53 -2.66
N VAL A 177 -6.53 -13.43 -1.99
CA VAL A 177 -5.19 -13.11 -1.49
C VAL A 177 -4.13 -13.90 -2.24
N LYS A 178 -3.15 -13.18 -2.78
CA LYS A 178 -1.96 -13.74 -3.43
C LYS A 178 -0.71 -13.28 -2.69
N ARG A 179 0.32 -14.12 -2.62
CA ARG A 179 1.63 -13.77 -2.05
C ARG A 179 2.78 -14.24 -2.92
N TRP A 180 3.86 -13.49 -2.93
CA TRP A 180 5.08 -13.81 -3.67
C TRP A 180 6.29 -13.06 -3.11
N ASN A 181 7.46 -13.47 -3.57
CA ASN A 181 8.73 -12.87 -3.25
C ASN A 181 9.46 -12.42 -4.52
N TYR A 182 10.50 -11.63 -4.31
CA TYR A 182 11.36 -11.13 -5.36
C TYR A 182 12.78 -11.66 -5.18
N LYS A 183 13.53 -11.74 -6.27
CA LYS A 183 14.97 -12.04 -6.25
C LYS A 183 15.71 -10.80 -6.71
N ARG A 184 16.68 -10.36 -5.91
CA ARG A 184 17.64 -9.35 -6.35
C ARG A 184 18.60 -10.01 -7.32
N THR A 185 18.69 -9.44 -8.52
CA THR A 185 19.58 -9.92 -9.58
C THR A 185 20.12 -8.71 -10.33
N ARG A 186 21.04 -8.94 -11.27
CA ARG A 186 21.54 -7.88 -12.17
C ARG A 186 20.49 -7.39 -13.17
N ASN A 187 19.37 -8.10 -13.32
CA ASN A 187 18.29 -7.75 -14.25
C ASN A 187 17.49 -6.56 -13.73
N TYR A 188 16.89 -5.82 -14.66
CA TYR A 188 15.92 -4.78 -14.31
C TYR A 188 14.64 -5.40 -13.77
N GLY A 189 14.42 -5.20 -12.47
CA GLY A 189 13.29 -5.76 -11.73
C GLY A 189 13.42 -7.27 -11.47
N SER A 190 12.39 -7.82 -10.84
CA SER A 190 12.27 -9.25 -10.52
C SER A 190 11.02 -9.85 -11.16
N ARG A 191 11.10 -11.14 -11.50
CA ARG A 191 9.90 -11.98 -11.64
C ARG A 191 9.28 -12.22 -10.26
N ASP A 192 8.07 -12.74 -10.26
CA ASP A 192 7.41 -13.16 -9.02
C ASP A 192 7.80 -14.59 -8.72
N TYR A 193 8.11 -14.87 -7.45
CA TYR A 193 8.47 -16.20 -6.99
C TYR A 193 7.58 -16.64 -5.84
N LYS A 194 7.12 -17.88 -5.90
CA LYS A 194 6.39 -18.54 -4.82
C LYS A 194 7.29 -18.75 -3.60
N ALA A 195 6.69 -19.16 -2.48
CA ALA A 195 7.42 -19.47 -1.26
C ALA A 195 8.43 -20.62 -1.43
N ASP A 196 8.22 -21.54 -2.35
CA ASP A 196 9.14 -22.63 -2.69
C ASP A 196 10.29 -22.20 -3.64
N GLY A 197 10.29 -20.94 -4.09
CA GLY A 197 11.31 -20.38 -4.98
C GLY A 197 11.06 -20.59 -6.48
N SER A 198 10.02 -21.33 -6.86
CA SER A 198 9.56 -21.45 -8.25
C SER A 198 8.91 -20.16 -8.73
N GLN A 199 8.90 -19.93 -10.06
CA GLN A 199 8.31 -18.71 -10.61
C GLN A 199 6.78 -18.74 -10.50
N GLY A 200 6.19 -17.67 -9.98
CA GLY A 200 4.74 -17.50 -9.84
C GLY A 200 4.33 -16.82 -8.54
N ARG A 201 3.04 -16.91 -8.23
CA ARG A 201 2.42 -16.40 -7.00
C ARG A 201 1.66 -17.53 -6.31
N ASP A 202 1.67 -17.54 -4.99
CA ASP A 202 0.86 -18.47 -4.18
C ASP A 202 -0.51 -17.86 -3.90
N ILE A 203 -1.56 -18.69 -3.92
CA ILE A 203 -2.87 -18.32 -3.39
C ILE A 203 -2.85 -18.58 -1.89
N ALA A 204 -3.20 -17.57 -1.09
CA ALA A 204 -3.36 -17.68 0.34
C ALA A 204 -4.86 -17.70 0.66
N LYS A 205 -5.45 -18.90 0.77
CA LYS A 205 -6.90 -19.05 0.92
C LYS A 205 -7.41 -18.33 2.18
N VAL A 206 -8.42 -17.48 2.01
CA VAL A 206 -9.20 -16.92 3.12
C VAL A 206 -10.21 -17.98 3.53
N SER A 207 -10.09 -18.48 4.75
CA SER A 207 -10.92 -19.59 5.26
C SER A 207 -12.13 -19.13 6.06
N ASN A 208 -12.07 -17.91 6.58
CA ASN A 208 -13.12 -17.26 7.35
C ASN A 208 -12.82 -15.76 7.42
N VAL A 209 -13.84 -14.93 7.62
CA VAL A 209 -13.70 -13.51 7.91
C VAL A 209 -14.43 -13.19 9.21
N LYS A 210 -13.73 -12.54 10.14
CA LYS A 210 -14.37 -12.01 11.36
C LYS A 210 -14.50 -10.51 11.24
N MET A 211 -15.65 -9.97 11.59
CA MET A 211 -15.88 -8.54 11.64
C MET A 211 -15.80 -8.02 13.08
N SER A 212 -15.34 -6.79 13.26
CA SER A 212 -15.35 -6.09 14.54
C SER A 212 -16.76 -5.63 14.91
N LYS A 213 -16.98 -5.34 16.19
CA LYS A 213 -18.30 -4.89 16.69
C LYS A 213 -18.77 -3.57 16.07
N ASP A 214 -17.83 -2.68 15.77
CA ASP A 214 -18.10 -1.39 15.12
C ASP A 214 -18.23 -1.49 13.60
N LYS A 215 -18.14 -2.70 13.02
CA LYS A 215 -18.23 -2.97 11.57
C LYS A 215 -17.18 -2.26 10.71
N LYS A 216 -16.14 -1.67 11.32
CA LYS A 216 -15.08 -0.95 10.60
C LYS A 216 -13.86 -1.79 10.36
N SER A 217 -13.75 -2.98 10.96
CA SER A 217 -12.58 -3.82 10.81
C SER A 217 -12.98 -5.25 10.49
N ILE A 218 -12.16 -5.90 9.67
CA ILE A 218 -12.27 -7.32 9.36
C ILE A 218 -10.94 -8.02 9.64
N PHE A 219 -11.02 -9.31 9.93
CA PHE A 219 -9.90 -10.22 10.05
C PHE A 219 -10.06 -11.36 9.07
N LEU A 220 -9.20 -11.39 8.05
CA LEU A 220 -9.11 -12.43 7.05
C LEU A 220 -8.29 -13.60 7.62
N LYS A 221 -8.93 -14.73 7.92
CA LYS A 221 -8.25 -15.90 8.45
C LYS A 221 -7.50 -16.63 7.34
N ILE A 222 -6.17 -16.55 7.39
CA ILE A 222 -5.24 -17.12 6.40
C ILE A 222 -4.27 -18.03 7.16
N ALA A 223 -4.18 -19.29 6.73
CA ALA A 223 -3.24 -20.22 7.31
C ALA A 223 -1.78 -19.91 6.90
N ASP A 224 -0.83 -20.39 7.70
CA ASP A 224 0.60 -20.30 7.40
C ASP A 224 1.08 -18.86 7.12
N MET A 225 0.63 -17.92 7.94
CA MET A 225 1.14 -16.55 7.92
C MET A 225 2.62 -16.55 8.26
N LYS A 226 3.41 -15.95 7.37
CA LYS A 226 4.87 -15.88 7.45
C LYS A 226 5.37 -14.63 6.73
N PRO A 227 6.61 -14.21 6.97
CA PRO A 227 7.19 -13.10 6.22
C PRO A 227 7.09 -13.32 4.71
N THR A 228 6.70 -12.28 4.00
CA THR A 228 6.59 -12.27 2.54
C THR A 228 6.88 -10.86 2.03
N MET A 229 7.67 -10.77 0.95
CA MET A 229 8.00 -9.47 0.37
C MET A 229 6.76 -8.79 -0.20
N GLN A 230 5.85 -9.56 -0.81
CA GLN A 230 4.63 -9.04 -1.39
C GLN A 230 3.44 -9.94 -1.08
N MET A 231 2.40 -9.32 -0.53
CA MET A 231 1.05 -9.83 -0.52
C MET A 231 0.15 -8.83 -1.25
N GLN A 232 -0.88 -9.37 -1.90
CA GLN A 232 -1.92 -8.60 -2.55
C GLN A 232 -3.27 -9.13 -2.08
N ILE A 233 -4.12 -8.23 -1.63
CA ILE A 233 -5.49 -8.51 -1.20
C ILE A 233 -6.40 -7.76 -2.17
N GLU A 234 -7.11 -8.51 -2.99
CA GLU A 234 -8.23 -8.01 -3.80
C GLU A 234 -9.51 -8.29 -3.03
N TYR A 235 -10.43 -7.32 -2.98
CA TYR A 235 -11.70 -7.50 -2.29
C TYR A 235 -12.85 -6.85 -3.06
N LYS A 236 -14.04 -7.44 -2.89
CA LYS A 236 -15.31 -7.01 -3.46
C LYS A 236 -16.38 -7.05 -2.37
N ILE A 237 -16.68 -5.91 -1.76
CA ILE A 237 -17.57 -5.81 -0.60
C ILE A 237 -18.42 -4.55 -0.70
N ASP A 238 -19.51 -4.51 0.06
CA ASP A 238 -20.34 -3.33 0.20
C ASP A 238 -20.06 -2.59 1.51
N THR A 239 -20.31 -1.29 1.50
CA THR A 239 -20.32 -0.45 2.70
C THR A 239 -21.70 -0.47 3.34
N ALA A 240 -21.79 -0.09 4.61
CA ALA A 240 -23.08 -0.04 5.31
C ALA A 240 -24.06 0.98 4.70
N ASP A 241 -23.56 1.99 3.96
CA ASP A 241 -24.34 2.97 3.21
C ASP A 241 -24.59 2.57 1.73
N GLY A 242 -24.21 1.36 1.33
CA GLY A 242 -24.60 0.75 0.04
C GLY A 242 -23.66 1.01 -1.14
N GLU A 243 -22.46 1.51 -0.90
CA GLU A 243 -21.43 1.69 -1.94
C GLU A 243 -20.66 0.39 -2.17
N TYR A 244 -20.53 -0.02 -3.44
CA TYR A 244 -19.78 -1.21 -3.83
C TYR A 244 -18.28 -0.90 -3.96
N LEU A 245 -17.45 -1.63 -3.23
CA LEU A 245 -15.99 -1.49 -3.24
C LEU A 245 -15.35 -2.65 -4.00
N SER A 246 -14.51 -2.33 -4.97
CA SER A 246 -13.69 -3.32 -5.70
C SER A 246 -12.25 -2.84 -5.78
N HIS A 247 -11.50 -3.02 -4.70
CA HIS A 247 -10.14 -2.48 -4.57
C HIS A 247 -9.08 -3.56 -4.41
N ARG A 248 -7.84 -3.10 -4.48
CA ARG A 248 -6.63 -3.92 -4.36
C ARG A 248 -5.68 -3.23 -3.40
N ILE A 249 -5.20 -4.00 -2.43
CA ILE A 249 -4.16 -3.61 -1.46
C ILE A 249 -2.89 -4.37 -1.83
N GLN A 250 -1.74 -3.70 -1.76
CA GLN A 250 -0.44 -4.36 -1.78
C GLN A 250 0.27 -4.14 -0.46
N ASN A 251 0.85 -5.18 0.14
CA ASN A 251 1.50 -5.09 1.44
C ASN A 251 2.74 -5.96 1.54
N THR A 252 3.58 -5.63 2.52
CA THR A 252 4.78 -6.40 2.88
C THR A 252 4.65 -6.85 4.32
N ILE A 253 5.07 -8.09 4.59
CA ILE A 253 5.07 -8.67 5.93
C ILE A 253 6.49 -9.08 6.26
N HIS A 254 7.10 -8.37 7.20
CA HIS A 254 8.44 -8.71 7.70
C HIS A 254 8.37 -9.53 8.98
N ALA A 255 7.38 -9.24 9.81
CA ALA A 255 7.15 -9.89 11.09
C ALA A 255 5.65 -10.07 11.32
N ILE A 256 5.33 -11.09 12.10
CA ILE A 256 3.99 -11.35 12.58
C ILE A 256 3.81 -10.65 13.92
N GLY A 257 2.78 -9.81 14.01
CA GLY A 257 2.43 -9.03 15.19
C GLY A 257 1.28 -9.62 16.01
N ASN A 258 0.95 -8.91 17.08
CA ASN A 258 -0.24 -9.10 17.89
C ASN A 258 -0.80 -7.72 18.31
N ASN A 259 -1.18 -6.93 17.31
CA ASN A 259 -1.62 -5.53 17.40
C ASN A 259 -2.94 -5.34 16.60
N GLY A 260 -3.52 -4.14 16.68
CA GLY A 260 -4.77 -3.84 16.00
C GLY A 260 -6.01 -4.44 16.68
N PRO A 261 -7.19 -4.32 16.03
CA PRO A 261 -8.49 -4.61 16.66
C PRO A 261 -8.75 -6.09 16.93
N PHE A 262 -7.95 -6.99 16.35
CA PHE A 262 -8.07 -8.44 16.52
C PHE A 262 -6.87 -9.07 17.24
N ALA A 263 -6.05 -8.27 17.93
CA ALA A 263 -4.99 -8.78 18.78
C ALA A 263 -5.55 -9.75 19.84
N LYS A 264 -4.87 -10.88 20.03
CA LYS A 264 -5.19 -11.83 21.09
C LYS A 264 -4.71 -11.28 22.43
N LYS A 265 -5.51 -11.49 23.47
CA LYS A 265 -5.10 -11.25 24.86
C LYS A 265 -4.11 -12.31 25.31
#